data_AF-A0A8J6ZPI7-F1
#
_entry.id   AF-A0A8J6ZPI7-F1
#
_cell.length_a   1.000
_cell.length_b   1.000
_cell.length_c   1.000
_cell.angle_alpha   90.00
_cell.angle_beta   90.00
_cell.angle_gamma   90.00
#
_symmetry.space_group_name_H-M   'P 1'
#
loop_
_entity.id
_entity.type
_entity.pdbx_description
1 polymer ?
#
loop_
_entity_poly.entity_id
_entity_poly.type
_entity_poly.pdbx_seq_one_letter_code
_entity_poly.pdbx_strand_id
1 'polypeptide(L)'
;MNPTQEKLKLQFEQALVAAFGAEFAGTDPILVAASNPKFGDYQANVALSLSKKKGLQPRVIASAIVEKLDVSEICEPPEIAGPGFINLKLKTAYLEAQLNAIQADSRLGIPMAKTPQREIVDFSSPNIAKEMHVGHLRSTIIGDAIARILEFQGHDVLRLNHVGDWGTQFGMLIAYLREVYPQALTTANALDIGDLVTFYRQAKQRFDADEAFQETARQEVVRLQAGAQDTLHAWKLLCEQSRREFQVIYDLLDIKLIERGESFYNALLPGVVEDLDKSGLLVENQGAKCVFLEGFTNREGEPLPLIVQKSDGGYNYATTDLASLRYRIQQDEAKRIIYVTDAGQANHFAQFLQVARKAGWIPDDVELVHVPFGLVLGEDGKKFKTRSGDTVRLRDLLDEAIARCHADLKARLQEEEREETEEFINEVANVVGISAVKYADLSQNRTSNYVFSYEKMLDLKGNTAPYMLYAYARIQGISRKGEINFEELGNNAVLLEHETELALAK
;
A
#
# COMPACT_ATOMS: atom_id res chain seq x y z
N MET A 1 4.22 -15.65 9.92
CA MET A 1 4.90 -16.67 9.09
C MET A 1 3.89 -17.78 8.82
N ASN A 2 4.21 -18.84 8.08
CA ASN A 2 3.31 -20.01 8.02
C ASN A 2 3.27 -20.65 9.44
N PRO A 3 2.09 -21.02 9.98
CA PRO A 3 1.95 -21.67 11.30
C PRO A 3 2.88 -22.88 11.52
N THR A 4 3.14 -23.67 10.48
CA THR A 4 4.08 -24.81 10.53
C THR A 4 5.50 -24.33 10.85
N GLN A 5 5.97 -23.27 10.19
CA GLN A 5 7.30 -22.71 10.43
C GLN A 5 7.42 -22.14 11.85
N GLU A 6 6.36 -21.50 12.37
CA GLU A 6 6.34 -20.98 13.75
C GLU A 6 6.40 -22.10 14.78
N LYS A 7 5.64 -23.19 14.56
CA LYS A 7 5.68 -24.39 15.42
C LYS A 7 7.06 -25.05 15.42
N LEU A 8 7.67 -25.19 14.24
CA LEU A 8 9.03 -25.71 14.12
C LEU A 8 10.04 -24.81 14.83
N LYS A 9 9.97 -23.48 14.66
CA LYS A 9 10.84 -22.54 15.37
C LYS A 9 10.77 -22.71 16.88
N LEU A 10 9.56 -22.83 17.43
CA LEU A 10 9.36 -23.07 18.87
C LEU A 10 10.00 -24.39 19.34
N GLN A 11 9.86 -25.47 18.57
CA GLN A 11 10.50 -26.77 18.87
C GLN A 11 12.02 -26.66 18.83
N PHE A 12 12.58 -25.89 17.88
CA PHE A 12 14.02 -25.63 17.85
C PHE A 12 14.51 -24.79 19.04
N GLU A 13 13.77 -23.75 19.44
CA GLU A 13 14.12 -22.94 20.60
C GLU A 13 14.16 -23.79 21.89
N GLN A 14 13.18 -24.68 22.05
CA GLN A 14 13.16 -25.64 23.16
C GLN A 14 14.35 -26.61 23.10
N ALA A 15 14.65 -27.15 21.92
CA ALA A 15 15.79 -28.05 21.71
C ALA A 15 17.13 -27.36 21.99
N LEU A 16 17.28 -26.10 21.58
CA LEU A 16 18.48 -25.28 21.85
C LEU A 16 18.68 -25.06 23.35
N VAL A 17 17.62 -24.72 24.08
CA VAL A 17 17.67 -24.56 25.54
C VAL A 17 18.00 -25.89 26.22
N ALA A 18 17.37 -26.99 25.80
CA ALA A 18 17.62 -28.32 26.36
C ALA A 18 19.04 -28.82 26.08
N ALA A 19 19.60 -28.51 24.91
CA ALA A 19 20.95 -28.93 24.52
C ALA A 19 22.05 -28.07 25.16
N PHE A 20 21.82 -26.78 25.37
CA PHE A 20 22.89 -25.83 25.64
C PHE A 20 22.70 -24.88 26.82
N GLY A 21 21.53 -24.86 27.45
CA GLY A 21 21.22 -24.01 28.62
C GLY A 21 20.26 -22.86 28.32
N ALA A 22 19.73 -22.25 29.40
CA ALA A 22 18.74 -21.19 29.33
C ALA A 22 19.25 -19.90 28.65
N GLU A 23 20.57 -19.69 28.58
CA GLU A 23 21.18 -18.55 27.89
C GLU A 23 21.00 -18.58 26.36
N PHE A 24 20.45 -19.66 25.81
CA PHE A 24 20.09 -19.79 24.39
C PHE A 24 18.59 -19.58 24.14
N ALA A 25 17.79 -19.25 25.16
CA ALA A 25 16.40 -18.88 24.97
C ALA A 25 16.28 -17.67 24.01
N GLY A 26 15.36 -17.75 23.05
CA GLY A 26 15.18 -16.72 22.02
C GLY A 26 16.26 -16.67 20.93
N THR A 27 17.15 -17.67 20.87
CA THR A 27 18.09 -17.80 19.73
C THR A 27 17.31 -18.21 18.48
N ASP A 28 17.38 -17.39 17.42
CA ASP A 28 16.76 -17.74 16.14
C ASP A 28 17.40 -19.02 15.56
N PRO A 29 16.61 -20.08 15.27
CA PRO A 29 17.10 -21.28 14.62
C PRO A 29 17.57 -21.05 13.17
N ILE A 30 17.33 -19.86 12.60
CA ILE A 30 17.62 -19.52 11.21
C ILE A 30 16.93 -20.55 10.30
N LEU A 31 15.65 -20.80 10.59
CA LEU A 31 14.82 -21.76 9.89
C LEU A 31 14.26 -21.13 8.60
N VAL A 32 14.67 -21.66 7.46
CA VAL A 32 14.28 -21.19 6.13
C VAL A 32 13.64 -22.31 5.32
N ALA A 33 12.79 -21.97 4.34
CA ALA A 33 12.33 -22.94 3.35
C ALA A 33 13.54 -23.43 2.53
N ALA A 34 13.61 -24.74 2.29
CA ALA A 34 14.69 -25.32 1.50
C ALA A 34 14.53 -24.93 0.03
N SER A 35 15.58 -24.39 -0.57
CA SER A 35 15.56 -24.00 -1.99
C SER A 35 15.69 -25.19 -2.94
N ASN A 36 16.04 -26.37 -2.43
CA ASN A 36 16.21 -27.60 -3.20
C ASN A 36 15.49 -28.75 -2.48
N PRO A 37 14.57 -29.47 -3.15
CA PRO A 37 13.84 -30.60 -2.55
C PRO A 37 14.74 -31.69 -1.95
N LYS A 38 16.00 -31.82 -2.41
CA LYS A 38 16.98 -32.75 -1.84
C LYS A 38 17.36 -32.43 -0.39
N PHE A 39 17.13 -31.21 0.08
CA PHE A 39 17.39 -30.79 1.46
C PHE A 39 16.13 -30.82 2.33
N GLY A 40 15.06 -31.47 1.85
CA GLY A 40 13.76 -31.46 2.53
C GLY A 40 12.95 -30.21 2.20
N ASP A 41 12.09 -29.83 3.12
CA ASP A 41 11.13 -28.73 2.99
C ASP A 41 11.60 -27.48 3.76
N TYR A 42 12.25 -27.70 4.90
CA TYR A 42 12.87 -26.63 5.69
C TYR A 42 14.29 -27.01 6.09
N GLN A 43 15.11 -25.98 6.33
CA GLN A 43 16.49 -26.13 6.76
C GLN A 43 16.80 -25.14 7.88
N ALA A 44 17.38 -25.63 8.99
CA ALA A 44 17.88 -24.80 10.08
C ALA A 44 19.40 -24.69 10.04
N ASN A 45 19.90 -23.45 10.16
CA ASN A 45 21.31 -23.10 9.98
C ASN A 45 22.01 -22.65 11.27
N VAL A 46 21.30 -22.63 12.40
CA VAL A 46 21.79 -22.13 13.70
C VAL A 46 23.08 -22.79 14.20
N ALA A 47 23.33 -24.06 13.88
CA ALA A 47 24.54 -24.73 14.34
C ALA A 47 25.82 -24.06 13.81
N LEU A 48 25.76 -23.45 12.62
CA LEU A 48 26.87 -22.72 12.00
C LEU A 48 27.18 -21.41 12.74
N SER A 49 26.14 -20.67 13.13
CA SER A 49 26.31 -19.41 13.87
C SER A 49 26.81 -19.65 15.30
N LEU A 50 26.42 -20.76 15.91
CA LEU A 50 26.82 -21.14 17.27
C LEU A 50 28.24 -21.70 17.37
N SER A 51 28.83 -22.16 16.26
CA SER A 51 30.17 -22.77 16.28
C SER A 51 31.24 -21.90 16.94
N LYS A 52 31.31 -20.60 16.58
CA LYS A 52 32.26 -19.66 17.20
C LYS A 52 31.95 -19.41 18.68
N LYS A 53 30.66 -19.30 19.04
CA LYS A 53 30.22 -18.99 20.41
C LYS A 53 30.47 -20.15 21.38
N LYS A 54 30.34 -21.39 20.92
CA LYS A 54 30.55 -22.61 21.73
C LYS A 54 31.97 -23.19 21.60
N GLY A 55 32.75 -22.79 20.60
CA GLY A 55 34.06 -23.39 20.32
C GLY A 55 33.98 -24.86 19.87
N LEU A 56 32.82 -25.28 19.33
CA LEU A 56 32.57 -26.64 18.87
C LEU A 56 32.38 -26.68 17.35
N GLN A 57 32.65 -27.83 16.74
CA GLN A 57 32.36 -28.04 15.32
C GLN A 57 30.84 -27.97 15.08
N PRO A 58 30.36 -27.30 14.01
CA PRO A 58 28.92 -27.10 13.82
C PRO A 58 28.14 -28.41 13.70
N ARG A 59 28.74 -29.47 13.14
CA ARG A 59 28.10 -30.80 13.08
C ARG A 59 27.83 -31.40 14.46
N VAL A 60 28.73 -31.20 15.43
CA VAL A 60 28.54 -31.64 16.83
C VAL A 60 27.40 -30.85 17.48
N ILE A 61 27.34 -29.54 17.22
CA ILE A 61 26.25 -28.68 17.69
C ILE A 61 24.92 -29.14 17.09
N ALA A 62 24.87 -29.39 15.77
CA ALA A 62 23.68 -29.88 15.09
C ALA A 62 23.20 -31.22 15.67
N SER A 63 24.12 -32.17 15.95
CA SER A 63 23.79 -33.44 16.59
C SER A 63 23.17 -33.25 17.97
N ALA A 64 23.74 -32.38 18.80
CA ALA A 64 23.19 -32.09 20.12
C ALA A 64 21.79 -31.45 20.06
N ILE A 65 21.53 -30.58 19.07
CA ILE A 65 20.20 -30.01 18.83
C ILE A 65 19.22 -31.11 18.41
N VAL A 66 19.57 -31.90 17.39
CA VAL A 66 18.69 -32.95 16.84
C VAL A 66 18.33 -33.99 17.90
N GLU A 67 19.25 -34.33 18.82
CA GLU A 67 18.97 -35.26 19.92
C GLU A 67 17.88 -34.76 20.88
N LYS A 68 17.71 -33.44 21.01
CA LYS A 68 16.69 -32.81 21.86
C LYS A 68 15.50 -32.27 21.08
N LEU A 69 15.51 -32.37 19.75
CA LEU A 69 14.50 -31.83 18.87
C LEU A 69 13.37 -32.84 18.67
N ASP A 70 12.22 -32.56 19.27
CA ASP A 70 11.00 -33.32 19.01
C ASP A 70 10.18 -32.65 17.90
N VAL A 71 10.22 -33.26 16.71
CA VAL A 71 9.43 -32.88 15.53
C VAL A 71 8.64 -34.06 14.98
N SER A 72 8.49 -35.17 15.73
CA SER A 72 7.96 -36.42 15.18
C SER A 72 6.51 -36.32 14.70
N GLU A 73 5.73 -35.36 15.22
CA GLU A 73 4.36 -35.11 14.78
C GLU A 73 4.28 -34.36 13.43
N ILE A 74 5.38 -33.77 12.97
CA ILE A 74 5.39 -32.84 11.82
C ILE A 74 6.31 -33.35 10.71
N CYS A 75 7.50 -33.81 11.09
CA CYS A 75 8.58 -34.13 10.18
C CYS A 75 9.01 -35.60 10.29
N GLU A 76 9.51 -36.12 9.18
CA GLU A 76 10.41 -37.26 9.18
C GLU A 76 11.65 -36.97 10.05
N PRO A 77 12.39 -38.00 10.49
CA PRO A 77 13.59 -37.81 11.31
C PRO A 77 14.55 -36.76 10.70
N PRO A 78 14.95 -35.73 11.46
CA PRO A 78 15.84 -34.68 10.94
C PRO A 78 17.17 -35.25 10.43
N GLU A 79 17.64 -34.74 9.29
CA GLU A 79 18.91 -35.16 8.70
C GLU A 79 19.97 -34.05 8.86
N ILE A 80 21.17 -34.42 9.33
CA ILE A 80 22.30 -33.49 9.41
C ILE A 80 23.12 -33.53 8.13
N ALA A 81 23.07 -32.46 7.35
CA ALA A 81 23.78 -32.33 6.09
C ALA A 81 25.03 -31.44 6.18
N GLY A 82 26.06 -31.82 5.42
CA GLY A 82 27.28 -31.03 5.25
C GLY A 82 27.96 -30.62 6.58
N PRO A 83 28.29 -29.33 6.78
CA PRO A 83 29.02 -28.85 7.94
C PRO A 83 28.20 -28.79 9.24
N GLY A 84 26.87 -28.93 9.18
CA GLY A 84 25.97 -28.81 10.33
C GLY A 84 24.59 -28.24 10.01
N PHE A 85 24.11 -28.40 8.77
CA PHE A 85 22.74 -28.05 8.40
C PHE A 85 21.77 -29.09 8.95
N ILE A 86 20.61 -28.66 9.44
CA ILE A 86 19.56 -29.56 9.90
C ILE A 86 18.40 -29.49 8.91
N ASN A 87 18.24 -30.54 8.11
CA ASN A 87 17.22 -30.65 7.08
C ASN A 87 15.96 -31.31 7.65
N LEU A 88 14.80 -30.76 7.31
CA LEU A 88 13.50 -31.22 7.78
C LEU A 88 12.62 -31.53 6.59
N LYS A 89 12.09 -32.75 6.54
CA LYS A 89 11.09 -33.17 5.55
C LYS A 89 9.76 -33.36 6.27
N LEU A 90 8.71 -32.70 5.82
CA LEU A 90 7.36 -32.85 6.36
C LEU A 90 6.82 -34.25 6.08
N LYS A 91 6.08 -34.80 7.04
CA LYS A 91 5.37 -36.07 6.86
C LYS A 91 4.19 -35.88 5.91
N THR A 92 3.93 -36.87 5.07
CA THR A 92 2.74 -36.91 4.21
C THR A 92 1.46 -36.76 5.03
N ALA A 93 1.32 -37.56 6.10
CA ALA A 93 0.15 -37.50 6.99
C ALA A 93 -0.05 -36.14 7.66
N TYR A 94 1.04 -35.39 7.90
CA TYR A 94 0.94 -34.04 8.43
C TYR A 94 0.37 -33.08 7.37
N LEU A 95 0.88 -33.13 6.14
CA LEU A 95 0.38 -32.32 5.03
C LEU A 95 -1.11 -32.60 4.74
N GLU A 96 -1.49 -33.87 4.69
CA GLU A 96 -2.89 -34.29 4.52
C GLU A 96 -3.78 -33.72 5.64
N ALA A 97 -3.35 -33.84 6.90
CA ALA A 97 -4.08 -33.27 8.03
C ALA A 97 -4.20 -31.75 7.95
N GLN A 98 -3.15 -31.03 7.53
CA GLN A 98 -3.20 -29.58 7.34
C GLN A 98 -4.14 -29.18 6.21
N LEU A 99 -4.12 -29.86 5.06
CA LEU A 99 -5.01 -29.55 3.94
C LEU A 99 -6.47 -29.77 4.31
N ASN A 100 -6.80 -30.88 4.99
CA ASN A 100 -8.15 -31.12 5.50
C ASN A 100 -8.60 -30.03 6.49
N ALA A 101 -7.69 -29.56 7.36
CA ALA A 101 -7.99 -28.48 8.31
C ALA A 101 -8.20 -27.13 7.61
N ILE A 102 -7.36 -26.79 6.63
CA ILE A 102 -7.45 -25.56 5.82
C ILE A 102 -8.77 -25.53 5.05
N GLN A 103 -9.16 -26.66 4.47
CA GLN A 103 -10.39 -26.76 3.68
C GLN A 103 -11.66 -26.54 4.51
N ALA A 104 -11.67 -26.99 5.77
CA ALA A 104 -12.78 -26.77 6.69
C ALA A 104 -12.80 -25.34 7.27
N ASP A 105 -11.73 -24.57 7.13
CA ASP A 105 -11.61 -23.21 7.65
C ASP A 105 -11.95 -22.18 6.57
N SER A 106 -12.99 -21.39 6.81
CA SER A 106 -13.37 -20.23 5.99
C SER A 106 -12.23 -19.22 5.74
N ARG A 107 -11.18 -19.23 6.58
CA ARG A 107 -10.00 -18.36 6.50
C ARG A 107 -8.77 -19.08 5.97
N LEU A 108 -8.93 -20.30 5.46
CA LEU A 108 -7.87 -21.10 4.86
C LEU A 108 -6.66 -21.30 5.79
N GLY A 109 -6.91 -21.46 7.10
CA GLY A 109 -5.88 -21.66 8.11
C GLY A 109 -5.08 -20.40 8.45
N ILE A 110 -5.48 -19.21 7.99
CA ILE A 110 -4.83 -17.95 8.32
C ILE A 110 -5.39 -17.39 9.64
N PRO A 111 -4.62 -17.45 10.75
CA PRO A 111 -5.10 -17.00 12.04
C PRO A 111 -5.34 -15.50 12.06
N MET A 112 -6.30 -15.06 12.87
CA MET A 112 -6.43 -13.65 13.23
C MET A 112 -5.30 -13.21 14.15
N ALA A 113 -4.99 -11.92 14.13
CA ALA A 113 -4.07 -11.30 15.05
C ALA A 113 -4.49 -11.58 16.50
N LYS A 114 -3.56 -12.06 17.32
CA LYS A 114 -3.80 -12.33 18.75
C LYS A 114 -4.19 -11.07 19.53
N THR A 115 -3.75 -9.92 19.03
CA THR A 115 -4.05 -8.61 19.61
C THR A 115 -4.40 -7.68 18.47
N PRO A 116 -5.69 -7.62 18.08
CA PRO A 116 -6.18 -6.65 17.10
C PRO A 116 -5.83 -5.24 17.55
N GLN A 117 -5.36 -4.42 16.61
CA GLN A 117 -4.99 -3.04 16.86
C GLN A 117 -5.68 -2.13 15.84
N ARG A 118 -5.84 -0.86 16.21
CA ARG A 118 -6.22 0.18 15.25
C ARG A 118 -5.00 0.54 14.41
N GLU A 119 -5.12 0.33 13.10
CA GLU A 119 -4.09 0.65 12.12
C GLU A 119 -4.62 1.65 11.10
N ILE A 120 -3.78 2.58 10.69
CA ILE A 120 -4.11 3.57 9.65
C ILE A 120 -3.29 3.29 8.42
N VAL A 121 -3.95 3.26 7.26
CA VAL A 121 -3.27 3.26 5.96
C VAL A 121 -3.65 4.56 5.25
N ASP A 122 -2.67 5.42 5.04
CA ASP A 122 -2.79 6.69 4.31
C ASP A 122 -2.31 6.50 2.88
N PHE A 123 -3.24 6.60 1.93
CA PHE A 123 -2.98 6.30 0.52
C PHE A 123 -3.94 7.03 -0.42
N SER A 124 -3.64 6.94 -1.72
CA SER A 124 -4.29 7.66 -2.83
C SER A 124 -3.96 9.16 -2.86
N SER A 125 -4.46 9.91 -1.89
CA SER A 125 -4.17 11.33 -1.59
C SER A 125 -4.03 12.24 -2.82
N PRO A 126 -5.01 12.27 -3.75
CA PRO A 126 -4.97 13.18 -4.89
C PRO A 126 -5.18 14.64 -4.47
N ASN A 127 -4.74 15.55 -5.33
CA ASN A 127 -5.00 16.98 -5.15
C ASN A 127 -6.33 17.37 -5.80
N ILE A 128 -7.17 18.09 -5.07
CA ILE A 128 -8.44 18.63 -5.61
C ILE A 128 -8.14 19.56 -6.80
N ALA A 129 -9.04 19.54 -7.79
CA ALA A 129 -8.93 20.27 -9.05
C ALA A 129 -7.70 19.92 -9.91
N LYS A 130 -7.05 18.78 -9.66
CA LYS A 130 -6.02 18.20 -10.54
C LYS A 130 -6.41 16.78 -10.94
N GLU A 131 -5.90 16.33 -12.09
CA GLU A 131 -6.10 14.96 -12.57
C GLU A 131 -5.47 13.94 -11.62
N MET A 132 -6.22 12.88 -11.32
CA MET A 132 -5.60 11.64 -10.88
C MET A 132 -4.76 11.07 -12.02
N HIS A 133 -3.54 10.70 -11.70
CA HIS A 133 -2.53 10.25 -12.64
C HIS A 133 -1.88 8.98 -12.11
N VAL A 134 -1.06 8.32 -12.94
CA VAL A 134 -0.41 7.04 -12.60
C VAL A 134 0.39 7.01 -11.28
N GLY A 135 0.93 8.14 -10.83
CA GLY A 135 1.53 8.23 -9.48
C GLY A 135 0.53 8.00 -8.33
N HIS A 136 -0.68 8.58 -8.43
CA HIS A 136 -1.76 8.35 -7.46
C HIS A 136 -2.29 6.91 -7.57
N LEU A 137 -2.29 6.32 -8.78
CA LEU A 137 -2.70 4.93 -8.99
C LEU A 137 -1.86 3.96 -8.16
N ARG A 138 -0.52 4.11 -8.14
CA ARG A 138 0.34 3.21 -7.37
C ARG A 138 0.03 3.25 -5.88
N SER A 139 -0.04 4.47 -5.32
CA SER A 139 -0.45 4.65 -3.92
C SER A 139 -1.80 4.01 -3.65
N THR A 140 -2.76 4.24 -4.56
CA THR A 140 -4.14 3.72 -4.49
C THR A 140 -4.18 2.19 -4.42
N ILE A 141 -3.48 1.49 -5.33
CA ILE A 141 -3.48 0.02 -5.39
C ILE A 141 -2.69 -0.60 -4.23
N ILE A 142 -1.48 -0.10 -3.98
CA ILE A 142 -0.59 -0.65 -2.94
C ILE A 142 -1.22 -0.44 -1.56
N GLY A 143 -1.77 0.74 -1.29
CA GLY A 143 -2.41 1.05 -0.02
C GLY A 143 -3.67 0.21 0.22
N ASP A 144 -4.53 0.05 -0.79
CA ASP A 144 -5.71 -0.81 -0.67
C ASP A 144 -5.32 -2.30 -0.45
N ALA A 145 -4.29 -2.79 -1.12
CA ALA A 145 -3.78 -4.14 -0.91
C ALA A 145 -3.26 -4.35 0.53
N ILE A 146 -2.50 -3.38 1.06
CA ILE A 146 -2.04 -3.41 2.45
C ILE A 146 -3.22 -3.41 3.41
N ALA A 147 -4.18 -2.51 3.21
CA ALA A 147 -5.37 -2.40 4.06
C ALA A 147 -6.16 -3.72 4.08
N ARG A 148 -6.43 -4.33 2.92
CA ARG A 148 -7.13 -5.62 2.81
C ARG A 148 -6.38 -6.75 3.50
N ILE A 149 -5.05 -6.79 3.43
CA ILE A 149 -4.24 -7.81 4.13
C ILE A 149 -4.38 -7.65 5.64
N LEU A 150 -4.29 -6.43 6.16
CA LEU A 150 -4.40 -6.13 7.59
C LEU A 150 -5.81 -6.42 8.14
N GLU A 151 -6.84 -6.05 7.39
CA GLU A 151 -8.24 -6.40 7.69
C GLU A 151 -8.45 -7.91 7.69
N PHE A 152 -7.90 -8.62 6.70
CA PHE A 152 -7.99 -10.08 6.65
C PHE A 152 -7.28 -10.70 7.86
N GLN A 153 -6.18 -10.11 8.34
CA GLN A 153 -5.52 -10.49 9.60
C GLN A 153 -6.32 -10.12 10.86
N GLY A 154 -7.42 -9.38 10.74
CA GLY A 154 -8.33 -9.05 11.85
C GLY A 154 -8.03 -7.73 12.56
N HIS A 155 -7.18 -6.87 11.99
CA HIS A 155 -6.95 -5.52 12.52
C HIS A 155 -8.11 -4.57 12.18
N ASP A 156 -8.26 -3.53 13.00
CA ASP A 156 -9.23 -2.46 12.78
C ASP A 156 -8.57 -1.37 11.91
N VAL A 157 -8.79 -1.45 10.60
CA VAL A 157 -8.07 -0.62 9.63
C VAL A 157 -8.88 0.61 9.25
N LEU A 158 -8.32 1.78 9.53
CA LEU A 158 -8.81 3.06 9.06
C LEU A 158 -8.06 3.48 7.78
N ARG A 159 -8.75 3.36 6.66
CA ARG A 159 -8.27 3.73 5.32
C ARG A 159 -8.45 5.23 5.10
N LEU A 160 -7.38 6.01 5.14
CA LEU A 160 -7.44 7.46 4.99
C LEU A 160 -6.97 7.91 3.62
N ASN A 161 -7.73 8.84 3.05
CA ASN A 161 -7.37 9.57 1.85
C ASN A 161 -7.06 11.02 2.22
N HIS A 162 -5.78 11.35 2.28
CA HIS A 162 -5.27 12.65 2.70
C HIS A 162 -5.23 13.62 1.52
N VAL A 163 -6.41 13.96 1.00
CA VAL A 163 -6.56 14.80 -0.19
C VAL A 163 -5.98 16.21 0.00
N GLY A 164 -5.35 16.73 -1.05
CA GLY A 164 -4.89 18.11 -1.13
C GLY A 164 -6.06 19.05 -1.41
N ASP A 165 -6.91 19.27 -0.42
CA ASP A 165 -8.12 20.11 -0.48
C ASP A 165 -7.93 21.50 0.14
N TRP A 166 -6.70 21.86 0.51
CA TRP A 166 -6.36 23.17 1.03
C TRP A 166 -5.10 23.72 0.34
N GLY A 167 -5.03 25.04 0.17
CA GLY A 167 -3.86 25.69 -0.44
C GLY A 167 -4.17 26.93 -1.27
N THR A 168 -3.12 27.65 -1.68
CA THR A 168 -3.24 28.93 -2.37
C THR A 168 -3.86 28.82 -3.77
N GLN A 169 -3.81 27.63 -4.38
CA GLN A 169 -4.43 27.35 -5.67
C GLN A 169 -5.94 27.61 -5.66
N PHE A 170 -6.61 27.42 -4.52
CA PHE A 170 -8.06 27.64 -4.41
C PHE A 170 -8.46 29.09 -4.59
N GLY A 171 -7.58 30.06 -4.28
CA GLY A 171 -7.87 31.46 -4.53
C GLY A 171 -8.17 31.75 -5.99
N MET A 172 -7.34 31.22 -6.90
CA MET A 172 -7.57 31.39 -8.34
C MET A 172 -8.81 30.65 -8.82
N LEU A 173 -9.06 29.45 -8.29
CA LEU A 173 -10.20 28.63 -8.68
C LEU A 173 -11.52 29.25 -8.24
N ILE A 174 -11.58 29.80 -7.03
CA ILE A 174 -12.76 30.48 -6.50
C ILE A 174 -13.00 31.80 -7.24
N ALA A 175 -11.95 32.59 -7.50
CA ALA A 175 -12.06 33.81 -8.28
C ALA A 175 -12.60 33.51 -9.69
N TYR A 176 -12.06 32.49 -10.36
CA TYR A 176 -12.52 32.08 -11.69
C TYR A 176 -13.95 31.53 -11.67
N LEU A 177 -14.32 30.77 -10.63
CA LEU A 177 -15.67 30.24 -10.44
C LEU A 177 -16.70 31.38 -10.37
N ARG A 178 -16.38 32.44 -9.61
CA ARG A 178 -17.23 33.62 -9.47
C ARG A 178 -17.40 34.38 -10.78
N GLU A 179 -16.33 34.47 -11.58
CA GLU A 179 -16.34 35.17 -12.87
C GLU A 179 -17.15 34.41 -13.93
N VAL A 180 -16.94 33.09 -14.06
CA VAL A 180 -17.47 32.30 -15.18
C VAL A 180 -18.77 31.56 -14.83
N TYR A 181 -18.96 31.18 -13.58
CA TYR A 181 -20.14 30.44 -13.10
C TYR A 181 -20.80 31.12 -11.89
N PRO A 182 -21.16 32.40 -11.96
CA PRO A 182 -21.75 33.12 -10.81
C PRO A 182 -23.05 32.44 -10.32
N GLN A 183 -23.80 31.81 -11.21
CA GLN A 183 -25.05 31.11 -10.89
C GLN A 183 -24.86 29.83 -10.06
N ALA A 184 -23.67 29.23 -10.11
CA ALA A 184 -23.37 28.04 -9.33
C ALA A 184 -23.27 28.31 -7.82
N LEU A 185 -23.08 29.58 -7.43
CA LEU A 185 -23.01 30.00 -6.03
C LEU A 185 -24.39 30.24 -5.42
N THR A 186 -25.44 30.29 -6.24
CA THR A 186 -26.81 30.59 -5.81
C THR A 186 -27.79 29.44 -6.09
N THR A 187 -27.44 28.54 -7.01
CA THR A 187 -28.32 27.45 -7.44
C THR A 187 -27.69 26.10 -7.12
N ALA A 188 -28.37 25.29 -6.29
CA ALA A 188 -27.92 23.94 -5.98
C ALA A 188 -27.81 23.09 -7.26
N ASN A 189 -26.71 22.36 -7.42
CA ASN A 189 -26.41 21.51 -8.58
C ASN A 189 -26.35 22.22 -9.95
N ALA A 190 -26.25 23.56 -10.00
CA ALA A 190 -26.05 24.27 -11.26
C ALA A 190 -24.62 24.19 -11.80
N LEU A 191 -23.71 23.58 -11.03
CA LEU A 191 -22.32 23.40 -11.40
C LEU A 191 -22.14 22.09 -12.17
N ASP A 192 -22.32 22.17 -13.48
CA ASP A 192 -21.75 21.19 -14.42
C ASP A 192 -20.40 21.74 -14.92
N ILE A 193 -19.43 21.86 -14.00
CA ILE A 193 -18.03 22.02 -14.43
C ILE A 193 -17.66 20.65 -15.01
N GLY A 194 -17.86 20.48 -16.31
CA GLY A 194 -17.63 19.20 -16.97
C GLY A 194 -16.26 18.61 -16.61
N ASP A 195 -15.18 19.26 -17.05
CA ASP A 195 -13.81 18.82 -16.79
C ASP A 195 -13.10 19.84 -15.88
N LEU A 196 -12.94 19.49 -14.59
CA LEU A 196 -12.25 20.33 -13.59
C LEU A 196 -10.81 20.68 -13.97
N VAL A 197 -10.18 19.88 -14.81
CA VAL A 197 -8.82 20.12 -15.28
C VAL A 197 -8.82 21.25 -16.29
N THR A 198 -9.79 21.23 -17.20
CA THR A 198 -9.99 22.34 -18.14
C THR A 198 -10.28 23.62 -17.38
N PHE A 199 -11.12 23.55 -16.34
CA PHE A 199 -11.38 24.67 -15.44
C PHE A 199 -10.10 25.19 -14.77
N TYR A 200 -9.28 24.29 -14.19
CA TYR A 200 -7.99 24.67 -13.59
C TYR A 200 -7.05 25.33 -14.60
N ARG A 201 -6.91 24.78 -15.81
CA ARG A 201 -6.03 25.33 -16.86
C ARG A 201 -6.47 26.73 -17.27
N GLN A 202 -7.77 26.95 -17.42
CA GLN A 202 -8.32 28.26 -17.77
C GLN A 202 -8.12 29.27 -16.62
N ALA A 203 -8.39 28.87 -15.38
CA ALA A 203 -8.15 29.71 -14.20
C ALA A 203 -6.66 30.09 -14.08
N LYS A 204 -5.76 29.13 -14.34
CA LYS A 204 -4.31 29.36 -14.34
C LYS A 204 -3.87 30.30 -15.46
N GLN A 205 -4.40 30.12 -16.68
CA GLN A 205 -4.13 31.03 -17.80
C GLN A 205 -4.61 32.44 -17.49
N ARG A 206 -5.80 32.59 -16.90
CA ARG A 206 -6.35 33.88 -16.46
C ARG A 206 -5.43 34.53 -15.40
N PHE A 207 -4.98 33.75 -14.42
CA PHE A 207 -4.06 34.19 -13.38
C PHE A 207 -2.71 34.66 -13.95
N ASP A 208 -2.14 33.95 -14.92
CA ASP A 208 -0.85 34.33 -15.49
C ASP A 208 -0.95 35.56 -16.42
N ALA A 209 -2.12 35.82 -17.00
CA ALA A 209 -2.32 36.89 -17.98
C ALA A 209 -2.81 38.23 -17.39
N ASP A 210 -3.37 38.26 -16.17
CA ASP A 210 -4.04 39.44 -15.62
C ASP A 210 -3.67 39.69 -14.14
N GLU A 211 -2.97 40.80 -13.90
CA GLU A 211 -2.55 41.24 -12.56
C GLU A 211 -3.72 41.55 -11.62
N ALA A 212 -4.83 42.10 -12.12
CA ALA A 212 -6.01 42.38 -11.32
C ALA A 212 -6.71 41.07 -10.88
N PHE A 213 -6.71 40.05 -11.76
CA PHE A 213 -7.18 38.72 -11.42
C PHE A 213 -6.26 38.04 -10.38
N GLN A 214 -4.93 38.20 -10.50
CA GLN A 214 -4.01 37.69 -9.48
C GLN A 214 -4.29 38.26 -8.10
N GLU A 215 -4.53 39.57 -8.02
CA GLU A 215 -4.84 40.23 -6.76
C GLU A 215 -6.17 39.74 -6.18
N THR A 216 -7.19 39.59 -7.03
CA THR A 216 -8.48 38.99 -6.63
C THR A 216 -8.29 37.56 -6.11
N ALA A 217 -7.49 36.74 -6.79
CA ALA A 217 -7.19 35.38 -6.35
C ALA A 217 -6.45 35.35 -5.00
N ARG A 218 -5.49 36.26 -4.75
CA ARG A 218 -4.82 36.38 -3.44
C ARG A 218 -5.82 36.75 -2.34
N GLN A 219 -6.74 37.68 -2.63
CA GLN A 219 -7.79 38.07 -1.69
C GLN A 219 -8.73 36.90 -1.37
N GLU A 220 -9.12 36.09 -2.36
CA GLU A 220 -9.93 34.89 -2.12
C GLU A 220 -9.22 33.86 -1.23
N VAL A 221 -7.89 33.72 -1.30
CA VAL A 221 -7.14 32.88 -0.33
C VAL A 221 -7.31 33.39 1.09
N VAL A 222 -7.15 34.69 1.31
CA VAL A 222 -7.30 35.30 2.64
C VAL A 222 -8.73 35.12 3.15
N ARG A 223 -9.73 35.33 2.29
CA ARG A 223 -11.14 35.11 2.63
C ARG A 223 -11.45 33.65 2.98
N LEU A 224 -10.87 32.71 2.24
CA LEU A 224 -11.01 31.28 2.50
C LEU A 224 -10.43 30.91 3.87
N GLN A 225 -9.22 31.40 4.18
CA GLN A 225 -8.55 31.19 5.46
C GLN A 225 -9.29 31.86 6.63
N ALA A 226 -9.91 33.03 6.38
CA ALA A 226 -10.74 33.73 7.36
C ALA A 226 -12.13 33.08 7.57
N GLY A 227 -12.48 32.04 6.81
CA GLY A 227 -13.75 31.33 6.94
C GLY A 227 -14.96 32.11 6.42
N ALA A 228 -14.77 32.98 5.43
CA ALA A 228 -15.87 33.70 4.78
C ALA A 228 -16.86 32.70 4.16
N GLN A 229 -18.13 32.77 4.56
CA GLN A 229 -19.12 31.72 4.26
C GLN A 229 -19.36 31.52 2.77
N ASP A 230 -19.37 32.60 1.99
CA ASP A 230 -19.58 32.54 0.54
C ASP A 230 -18.36 31.97 -0.20
N THR A 231 -17.14 32.28 0.26
CA THR A 231 -15.90 31.69 -0.27
C THR A 231 -15.75 30.23 0.14
N LEU A 232 -16.15 29.85 1.37
CA LEU A 232 -16.21 28.45 1.80
C LEU A 232 -17.24 27.65 0.99
N HIS A 233 -18.37 28.25 0.62
CA HIS A 233 -19.35 27.61 -0.25
C HIS A 233 -18.76 27.32 -1.63
N ALA A 234 -18.09 28.30 -2.24
CA ALA A 234 -17.39 28.12 -3.51
C ALA A 234 -16.32 27.00 -3.44
N TRP A 235 -15.54 26.97 -2.36
CA TRP A 235 -14.55 25.92 -2.11
C TRP A 235 -15.20 24.52 -2.02
N LYS A 236 -16.28 24.37 -1.24
CA LYS A 236 -17.00 23.09 -1.10
C LYS A 236 -17.48 22.56 -2.44
N LEU A 237 -18.03 23.43 -3.29
CA LEU A 237 -18.49 23.04 -4.64
C LEU A 237 -17.35 22.48 -5.51
N LEU A 238 -16.18 23.12 -5.50
CA LEU A 238 -15.00 22.65 -6.23
C LEU A 238 -14.50 21.29 -5.70
N CYS A 239 -14.48 21.13 -4.37
CA CYS A 239 -14.13 19.86 -3.73
C CYS A 239 -15.13 18.76 -4.08
N GLU A 240 -16.43 19.02 -3.98
CA GLU A 240 -17.49 18.05 -4.31
C GLU A 240 -17.42 17.57 -5.76
N GLN A 241 -17.14 18.47 -6.70
CA GLN A 241 -16.96 18.06 -8.09
C GLN A 241 -15.73 17.16 -8.27
N SER A 242 -14.60 17.46 -7.61
CA SER A 242 -13.42 16.59 -7.67
C SER A 242 -13.68 15.22 -7.03
N ARG A 243 -14.43 15.19 -5.92
CA ARG A 243 -14.84 13.95 -5.25
C ARG A 243 -15.67 13.05 -6.15
N ARG A 244 -16.61 13.62 -6.92
CA ARG A 244 -17.41 12.84 -7.89
C ARG A 244 -16.52 12.20 -8.96
N GLU A 245 -15.54 12.93 -9.49
CA GLU A 245 -14.60 12.39 -10.48
C GLU A 245 -13.70 11.30 -9.88
N PHE A 246 -13.19 11.48 -8.66
CA PHE A 246 -12.37 10.49 -7.97
C PHE A 246 -13.18 9.23 -7.62
N GLN A 247 -14.44 9.39 -7.22
CA GLN A 247 -15.30 8.26 -6.85
C GLN A 247 -15.52 7.30 -8.02
N VAL A 248 -15.67 7.80 -9.25
CA VAL A 248 -15.76 6.94 -10.45
C VAL A 248 -14.54 6.02 -10.57
N ILE A 249 -13.34 6.54 -10.29
CA ILE A 249 -12.10 5.77 -10.33
C ILE A 249 -12.05 4.76 -9.17
N TYR A 250 -12.43 5.18 -7.96
CA TYR A 250 -12.45 4.28 -6.79
C TYR A 250 -13.45 3.14 -6.95
N ASP A 251 -14.64 3.42 -7.49
CA ASP A 251 -15.65 2.41 -7.79
C ASP A 251 -15.14 1.40 -8.82
N LEU A 252 -14.49 1.90 -9.89
CA LEU A 252 -13.92 1.03 -10.93
C LEU A 252 -12.79 0.13 -10.40
N LEU A 253 -12.01 0.61 -9.43
CA LEU A 253 -10.93 -0.15 -8.80
C LEU A 253 -11.39 -1.04 -7.64
N ASP A 254 -12.67 -0.98 -7.26
CA ASP A 254 -13.24 -1.54 -6.03
C ASP A 254 -12.45 -1.09 -4.79
N ILE A 255 -12.41 0.22 -4.52
CA ILE A 255 -11.67 0.78 -3.38
C ILE A 255 -12.59 1.62 -2.51
N LYS A 256 -12.54 1.31 -1.21
CA LYS A 256 -13.26 2.05 -0.16
C LYS A 256 -12.25 2.73 0.75
N LEU A 257 -12.50 4.00 1.04
CA LEU A 257 -11.61 4.89 1.80
C LEU A 257 -12.41 6.05 2.40
N ILE A 258 -11.87 6.63 3.47
CA ILE A 258 -12.46 7.77 4.15
C ILE A 258 -11.61 9.00 3.84
N GLU A 259 -12.23 10.01 3.23
CA GLU A 259 -11.57 11.29 2.97
C GLU A 259 -11.30 12.03 4.28
N ARG A 260 -10.05 12.42 4.48
CA ARG A 260 -9.63 13.35 5.53
C ARG A 260 -8.47 14.21 5.03
N GLY A 261 -8.84 15.20 4.23
CA GLY A 261 -7.93 16.13 3.57
C GLY A 261 -7.17 17.05 4.52
N GLU A 262 -6.27 17.84 3.96
CA GLU A 262 -5.49 18.86 4.67
C GLU A 262 -6.38 19.84 5.44
N SER A 263 -7.53 20.21 4.86
CA SER A 263 -8.45 21.19 5.45
C SER A 263 -9.00 20.79 6.82
N PHE A 264 -9.11 19.49 7.08
CA PHE A 264 -9.57 18.93 8.37
C PHE A 264 -8.67 19.37 9.53
N TYR A 265 -7.37 19.52 9.29
CA TYR A 265 -6.37 19.78 10.34
C TYR A 265 -6.11 21.28 10.56
N ASN A 266 -6.73 22.17 9.79
CA ASN A 266 -6.47 23.62 9.84
C ASN A 266 -6.57 24.23 11.24
N ALA A 267 -7.60 23.83 12.01
CA ALA A 267 -7.80 24.33 13.37
C ALA A 267 -6.72 23.85 14.36
N LEU A 268 -5.96 22.81 14.00
CA LEU A 268 -4.94 22.19 14.84
C LEU A 268 -3.53 22.73 14.57
N LEU A 269 -3.32 23.39 13.41
CA LEU A 269 -2.00 23.88 12.99
C LEU A 269 -1.37 24.88 13.98
N PRO A 270 -2.11 25.86 14.57
CA PRO A 270 -1.54 26.75 15.56
C PRO A 270 -0.98 25.99 16.78
N GLY A 271 -1.72 24.99 17.27
CA GLY A 271 -1.31 24.17 18.42
C GLY A 271 -0.05 23.35 18.16
N VAL A 272 0.18 22.92 16.91
CA VAL A 272 1.44 22.25 16.52
C VAL A 272 2.62 23.20 16.70
N VAL A 273 2.53 24.42 16.18
CA VAL A 273 3.61 25.41 16.28
C VAL A 273 3.84 25.83 17.74
N GLU A 274 2.78 26.07 18.50
CA GLU A 274 2.89 26.40 19.93
C GLU A 274 3.58 25.31 20.75
N ASP A 275 3.30 24.04 20.48
CA ASP A 275 3.89 22.94 21.23
C ASP A 275 5.34 22.66 20.81
N LEU A 276 5.70 22.91 19.55
CA LEU A 276 7.10 22.90 19.11
C LEU A 276 7.91 24.05 19.76
N ASP A 277 7.29 25.21 19.98
CA ASP A 277 7.90 26.33 20.69
C ASP A 277 8.16 25.97 22.17
N LYS A 278 7.14 25.44 22.85
CA LYS A 278 7.22 25.01 24.26
C LYS A 278 8.26 23.91 24.49
N SER A 279 8.48 23.04 23.50
CA SER A 279 9.51 22.00 23.56
C SER A 279 10.92 22.52 23.24
N GLY A 280 11.07 23.81 22.92
CA GLY A 280 12.35 24.43 22.60
C GLY A 280 12.95 24.00 21.27
N LEU A 281 12.13 23.43 20.37
CA LEU A 281 12.58 22.92 19.07
C LEU A 281 12.52 23.97 17.97
N LEU A 282 11.70 25.01 18.12
CA LEU A 282 11.57 26.07 17.12
C LEU A 282 12.72 27.07 17.19
N VAL A 283 13.24 27.39 16.02
CA VAL A 283 14.22 28.44 15.78
C VAL A 283 13.68 29.34 14.69
N GLU A 284 13.77 30.65 14.90
CA GLU A 284 13.47 31.62 13.87
C GLU A 284 14.65 31.74 12.90
N ASN A 285 14.40 31.54 11.61
CA ASN A 285 15.38 31.66 10.55
C ASN A 285 14.79 32.45 9.38
N GLN A 286 15.37 33.62 9.08
CA GLN A 286 14.88 34.52 8.03
C GLN A 286 13.38 34.88 8.18
N GLY A 287 12.91 35.01 9.43
CA GLY A 287 11.51 35.31 9.76
C GLY A 287 10.57 34.10 9.70
N ALA A 288 11.02 32.95 9.21
CA ALA A 288 10.25 31.69 9.27
C ALA A 288 10.53 30.95 10.58
N LYS A 289 9.55 30.20 11.08
CA LYS A 289 9.75 29.27 12.21
C LYS A 289 10.10 27.89 11.68
N CYS A 290 11.24 27.37 12.11
CA CYS A 290 11.81 26.15 11.59
C CYS A 290 12.34 25.23 12.69
N VAL A 291 12.48 23.95 12.39
CA VAL A 291 13.16 22.97 13.26
C VAL A 291 14.40 22.46 12.54
N PHE A 292 15.55 22.53 13.21
CA PHE A 292 16.81 22.00 12.68
C PHE A 292 16.97 20.53 13.01
N LEU A 293 17.33 19.76 11.98
CA LEU A 293 17.31 18.31 11.99
C LEU A 293 18.72 17.74 11.81
N GLU A 294 18.99 16.59 12.44
CA GLU A 294 20.30 15.94 12.35
C GLU A 294 20.38 15.11 11.08
N GLY A 295 21.47 15.25 10.34
CA GLY A 295 21.72 14.49 9.11
C GLY A 295 21.07 15.05 7.85
N PHE A 296 20.40 16.21 7.94
CA PHE A 296 19.84 16.91 6.78
C PHE A 296 20.65 18.16 6.46
N THR A 297 21.24 18.20 5.28
CA THR A 297 22.00 19.37 4.79
C THR A 297 21.54 19.81 3.41
N ASN A 298 21.70 21.09 3.12
CA ASN A 298 21.53 21.62 1.77
C ASN A 298 22.72 21.21 0.87
N ARG A 299 22.73 21.70 -0.38
CA ARG A 299 23.80 21.39 -1.35
C ARG A 299 25.14 22.00 -0.94
N GLU A 300 25.12 23.08 -0.17
CA GLU A 300 26.30 23.72 0.40
C GLU A 300 26.83 23.02 1.67
N GLY A 301 26.15 21.99 2.18
CA GLY A 301 26.53 21.26 3.39
C GLY A 301 26.08 21.91 4.70
N GLU A 302 25.27 22.96 4.63
CA GLU A 302 24.69 23.63 5.80
C GLU A 302 23.43 22.90 6.29
N PRO A 303 23.09 22.96 7.59
CA PRO A 303 21.89 22.33 8.12
C PRO A 303 20.62 22.77 7.38
N LEU A 304 19.86 21.80 6.84
CA LEU A 304 18.60 22.05 6.16
C LEU A 304 17.45 21.98 7.18
N PRO A 305 16.77 23.10 7.49
CA PRO A 305 15.70 23.08 8.47
C PRO A 305 14.38 22.63 7.84
N LEU A 306 13.51 22.03 8.66
CA LEU A 306 12.11 21.84 8.32
C LEU A 306 11.35 23.11 8.71
N ILE A 307 10.90 23.89 7.72
CA ILE A 307 10.04 25.05 7.96
C ILE A 307 8.68 24.52 8.46
N VAL A 308 8.11 25.11 9.49
CA VAL A 308 6.73 24.82 9.96
C VAL A 308 5.84 26.05 9.97
N GLN A 309 6.40 27.25 9.85
CA GLN A 309 5.62 28.46 9.60
C GLN A 309 6.45 29.41 8.76
N LYS A 310 5.89 29.88 7.65
CA LYS A 310 6.54 30.88 6.78
C LYS A 310 6.61 32.25 7.49
N SER A 311 7.43 33.13 6.94
CA SER A 311 7.57 34.52 7.44
C SER A 311 6.30 35.37 7.32
N ASP A 312 5.38 35.00 6.43
CA ASP A 312 4.06 35.61 6.29
C ASP A 312 3.02 35.02 7.27
N GLY A 313 3.44 34.15 8.19
CA GLY A 313 2.58 33.47 9.15
C GLY A 313 1.84 32.25 8.60
N GLY A 314 1.92 31.99 7.29
CA GLY A 314 1.26 30.86 6.64
C GLY A 314 1.90 29.51 7.00
N TYR A 315 1.06 28.50 7.17
CA TYR A 315 1.47 27.12 7.39
C TYR A 315 1.85 26.42 6.08
N ASN A 316 2.57 25.31 6.19
CA ASN A 316 2.97 24.47 5.08
C ASN A 316 2.60 22.99 5.30
N TYR A 317 2.91 22.14 4.32
CA TYR A 317 2.66 20.69 4.38
C TYR A 317 3.24 20.04 5.64
N ALA A 318 4.44 20.43 6.07
CA ALA A 318 5.05 19.88 7.28
C ALA A 318 4.21 20.11 8.54
N THR A 319 3.53 21.26 8.63
CA THR A 319 2.65 21.56 9.77
C THR A 319 1.40 20.68 9.74
N THR A 320 0.80 20.52 8.56
CA THR A 320 -0.36 19.67 8.35
C THR A 320 -0.04 18.22 8.64
N ASP A 321 1.12 17.72 8.20
CA ASP A 321 1.56 16.34 8.45
C ASP A 321 1.86 16.07 9.93
N LEU A 322 2.43 17.05 10.63
CA LEU A 322 2.61 16.98 12.08
C LEU A 322 1.28 16.99 12.83
N ALA A 323 0.33 17.84 12.41
CA ALA A 323 -1.02 17.87 12.96
C ALA A 323 -1.76 16.55 12.70
N SER A 324 -1.64 16.00 11.49
CA SER A 324 -2.30 14.77 11.11
C SER A 324 -1.73 13.57 11.88
N LEU A 325 -0.41 13.48 12.03
CA LEU A 325 0.24 12.47 12.86
C LEU A 325 -0.24 12.53 14.31
N ARG A 326 -0.25 13.73 14.91
CA ARG A 326 -0.73 13.91 16.29
C ARG A 326 -2.19 13.49 16.44
N TYR A 327 -3.05 13.92 15.51
CA TYR A 327 -4.46 13.55 15.53
C TYR A 327 -4.65 12.03 15.44
N ARG A 328 -3.93 11.38 14.53
CA ARG A 328 -3.98 9.93 14.31
C ARG A 328 -3.54 9.11 15.53
N ILE A 329 -2.55 9.62 16.26
CA ILE A 329 -2.09 8.98 17.51
C ILE A 329 -3.06 9.25 18.65
N GLN A 330 -3.51 10.49 18.82
CA GLN A 330 -4.23 10.92 20.03
C GLN A 330 -5.74 10.72 19.96
N GLN A 331 -6.33 10.87 18.78
CA GLN A 331 -7.78 10.85 18.59
C GLN A 331 -8.23 9.56 17.89
N ASP A 332 -7.49 9.10 16.88
CA ASP A 332 -7.79 7.79 16.26
C ASP A 332 -7.15 6.62 17.03
N GLU A 333 -6.30 6.89 18.03
CA GLU A 333 -5.62 5.90 18.88
C GLU A 333 -4.84 4.83 18.10
N ALA A 334 -4.30 5.21 16.93
CA ALA A 334 -3.61 4.29 16.06
C ALA A 334 -2.32 3.75 16.69
N LYS A 335 -2.16 2.42 16.65
CA LYS A 335 -0.91 1.73 17.06
C LYS A 335 0.05 1.51 15.90
N ARG A 336 -0.46 1.59 14.67
CA ARG A 336 0.35 1.56 13.46
C ARG A 336 -0.18 2.57 12.45
N ILE A 337 0.71 3.38 11.89
CA ILE A 337 0.38 4.33 10.82
C ILE A 337 1.28 4.07 9.62
N ILE A 338 0.67 3.71 8.50
CA ILE A 338 1.34 3.31 7.27
C ILE A 338 1.09 4.39 6.22
N TYR A 339 2.16 5.02 5.74
CA TYR A 339 2.12 6.08 4.73
C TYR A 339 2.59 5.54 3.38
N VAL A 340 1.69 5.52 2.40
CA VAL A 340 1.97 4.98 1.06
C VAL A 340 2.16 6.11 0.06
N THR A 341 3.41 6.54 -0.14
CA THR A 341 3.74 7.70 -0.98
C THR A 341 4.90 7.43 -1.94
N ASP A 342 5.08 8.31 -2.91
CA ASP A 342 6.20 8.24 -3.86
C ASP A 342 7.55 8.33 -3.13
N ALA A 343 8.55 7.59 -3.61
CA ALA A 343 9.88 7.55 -3.01
C ALA A 343 10.56 8.94 -2.96
N GLY A 344 10.18 9.87 -3.84
CA GLY A 344 10.65 11.26 -3.81
C GLY A 344 10.25 12.04 -2.55
N GLN A 345 9.23 11.58 -1.80
CA GLN A 345 8.82 12.19 -0.54
C GLN A 345 9.56 11.63 0.69
N ALA A 346 10.43 10.63 0.53
CA ALA A 346 11.10 9.96 1.65
C ALA A 346 11.86 10.92 2.57
N ASN A 347 12.54 11.94 2.01
CA ASN A 347 13.24 12.94 2.81
C ASN A 347 12.28 13.75 3.68
N HIS A 348 11.15 14.20 3.13
CA HIS A 348 10.13 14.94 3.88
C HIS A 348 9.56 14.10 5.03
N PHE A 349 9.22 12.83 4.75
CA PHE A 349 8.77 11.89 5.78
C PHE A 349 9.81 11.69 6.87
N ALA A 350 11.07 11.47 6.51
CA ALA A 350 12.15 11.34 7.48
C ALA A 350 12.30 12.61 8.35
N GLN A 351 12.13 13.80 7.75
CA GLN A 351 12.22 15.07 8.47
C GLN A 351 11.10 15.25 9.50
N PHE A 352 9.83 15.21 9.09
CA PHE A 352 8.73 15.49 10.04
C PHE A 352 8.59 14.38 11.10
N LEU A 353 8.90 13.12 10.75
CA LEU A 353 8.95 12.04 11.74
C LEU A 353 10.06 12.25 12.77
N GLN A 354 11.22 12.78 12.36
CA GLN A 354 12.28 13.14 13.30
C GLN A 354 11.85 14.30 14.21
N VAL A 355 11.14 15.31 13.68
CA VAL A 355 10.54 16.40 14.49
C VAL A 355 9.57 15.82 15.52
N ALA A 356 8.63 14.97 15.10
CA ALA A 356 7.66 14.37 16.01
C ALA A 356 8.30 13.50 17.10
N ARG A 357 9.39 12.78 16.78
CA ARG A 357 10.18 12.03 17.79
C ARG A 357 10.86 12.98 18.77
N LYS A 358 11.53 14.04 18.28
CA LYS A 358 12.18 15.04 19.14
C LYS A 358 11.19 15.77 20.05
N ALA A 359 9.96 15.98 19.57
CA ALA A 359 8.88 16.59 20.35
C ALA A 359 8.23 15.62 21.37
N GLY A 360 8.63 14.34 21.39
CA GLY A 360 8.06 13.33 22.27
C GLY A 360 6.60 12.96 21.93
N TRP A 361 6.18 13.15 20.68
CA TRP A 361 4.79 12.94 20.25
C TRP A 361 4.48 11.51 19.80
N ILE A 362 5.48 10.65 19.71
CA ILE A 362 5.35 9.27 19.25
C ILE A 362 5.60 8.36 20.44
N PRO A 363 4.56 7.74 21.02
CA PRO A 363 4.71 6.74 22.07
C PRO A 363 5.51 5.52 21.60
N ASP A 364 6.16 4.81 22.54
CA ASP A 364 6.98 3.63 22.24
C ASP A 364 6.17 2.46 21.65
N ASP A 365 4.85 2.43 21.89
CA ASP A 365 3.94 1.41 21.39
C ASP A 365 3.25 1.78 20.06
N VAL A 366 3.69 2.87 19.41
CA VAL A 366 3.19 3.29 18.09
C VAL A 366 4.25 3.07 17.02
N GLU A 367 3.92 2.25 16.02
CA GLU A 367 4.75 1.99 14.85
C GLU A 367 4.39 2.95 13.69
N LEU A 368 5.40 3.63 13.14
CA LEU A 368 5.24 4.50 11.97
C LEU A 368 6.02 3.90 10.80
N VAL A 369 5.33 3.62 9.69
CA VAL A 369 5.89 2.93 8.53
C VAL A 369 5.73 3.79 7.29
N HIS A 370 6.85 4.16 6.66
CA HIS A 370 6.83 4.73 5.32
C HIS A 370 6.97 3.62 4.28
N VAL A 371 6.01 3.55 3.37
CA VAL A 371 5.95 2.58 2.26
C VAL A 371 6.19 3.35 0.95
N PRO A 372 7.47 3.62 0.61
CA PRO A 372 7.78 4.30 -0.64
C PRO A 372 7.51 3.40 -1.85
N PHE A 373 7.12 3.99 -2.97
CA PHE A 373 7.08 3.32 -4.26
C PHE A 373 7.84 4.09 -5.34
N GLY A 374 8.36 3.38 -6.34
CA GLY A 374 9.08 3.96 -7.48
C GLY A 374 8.16 4.61 -8.52
N LEU A 375 8.76 5.22 -9.53
CA LEU A 375 8.03 5.90 -10.61
C LEU A 375 7.42 4.91 -11.62
N VAL A 376 6.33 5.34 -12.26
CA VAL A 376 5.80 4.69 -13.47
C VAL A 376 6.49 5.28 -14.69
N LEU A 377 7.11 4.41 -15.47
CA LEU A 377 7.86 4.75 -16.67
C LEU A 377 7.09 4.32 -17.94
N GLY A 378 7.31 5.02 -19.04
CA GLY A 378 6.96 4.55 -20.37
C GLY A 378 7.98 3.56 -20.92
N GLU A 379 7.67 3.01 -22.08
CA GLU A 379 8.56 2.08 -22.80
C GLU A 379 9.90 2.73 -23.20
N ASP A 380 9.95 4.06 -23.23
CA ASP A 380 11.15 4.85 -23.45
C ASP A 380 12.04 5.02 -22.19
N GLY A 381 11.63 4.45 -21.06
CA GLY A 381 12.32 4.54 -19.77
C GLY A 381 12.18 5.89 -19.07
N LYS A 382 11.37 6.82 -19.60
CA LYS A 382 11.11 8.13 -18.98
C LYS A 382 9.78 8.11 -18.23
N LYS A 383 9.50 9.16 -17.47
CA LYS A 383 8.23 9.32 -16.74
C LYS A 383 7.06 9.14 -17.70
N PHE A 384 6.13 8.25 -17.33
CA PHE A 384 4.99 7.89 -18.18
C PHE A 384 4.13 9.13 -18.50
N LYS A 385 3.95 9.36 -19.80
CA LYS A 385 3.29 10.53 -20.39
C LYS A 385 2.52 10.12 -21.63
N THR A 386 1.53 10.92 -22.01
CA THR A 386 0.83 10.77 -23.29
C THR A 386 1.77 11.03 -24.47
N ARG A 387 1.33 10.68 -25.70
CA ARG A 387 2.07 11.01 -26.94
C ARG A 387 2.31 12.51 -27.13
N SER A 388 1.45 13.37 -26.57
CA SER A 388 1.61 14.83 -26.57
C SER A 388 2.60 15.34 -25.51
N GLY A 389 3.04 14.49 -24.58
CA GLY A 389 3.92 14.84 -23.47
C GLY A 389 3.19 15.28 -22.18
N ASP A 390 1.86 15.22 -22.18
CA ASP A 390 1.00 15.51 -21.05
C ASP A 390 0.92 14.34 -20.06
N THR A 391 0.35 14.59 -18.90
CA THR A 391 0.10 13.54 -17.90
C THR A 391 -1.04 12.65 -18.38
N VAL A 392 -0.90 11.33 -18.23
CA VAL A 392 -1.96 10.39 -18.59
C VAL A 392 -3.03 10.40 -17.49
N ARG A 393 -4.27 10.69 -17.88
CA ARG A 393 -5.45 10.58 -17.01
C ARG A 393 -5.63 9.13 -16.58
N LEU A 394 -5.86 8.93 -15.29
CA LEU A 394 -6.03 7.58 -14.77
C LEU A 394 -7.27 6.88 -15.36
N ARG A 395 -8.38 7.61 -15.52
CA ARG A 395 -9.60 7.08 -16.14
C ARG A 395 -9.34 6.53 -17.54
N ASP A 396 -8.75 7.34 -18.43
CA ASP A 396 -8.43 6.94 -19.80
C ASP A 396 -7.53 5.69 -19.84
N LEU A 397 -6.61 5.57 -18.88
CA LEU A 397 -5.73 4.40 -18.78
C LEU A 397 -6.51 3.12 -18.45
N LEU A 398 -7.48 3.20 -17.53
CA LEU A 398 -8.32 2.07 -17.13
C LEU A 398 -9.30 1.71 -18.25
N ASP A 399 -9.94 2.70 -18.86
CA ASP A 399 -10.87 2.52 -19.98
C ASP A 399 -10.17 1.85 -21.18
N GLU A 400 -8.92 2.26 -21.49
CA GLU A 400 -8.10 1.63 -22.54
C GLU A 400 -7.72 0.18 -22.18
N ALA A 401 -7.44 -0.14 -20.90
CA ALA A 401 -7.17 -1.51 -20.48
C ALA A 401 -8.40 -2.41 -20.72
N ILE A 402 -9.59 -1.91 -20.35
CA ILE A 402 -10.86 -2.62 -20.54
C ILE A 402 -11.16 -2.79 -22.05
N ALA A 403 -10.99 -1.73 -22.84
CA ALA A 403 -11.24 -1.77 -24.28
C ALA A 403 -10.36 -2.80 -25.00
N ARG A 404 -9.08 -2.90 -24.61
CA ARG A 404 -8.15 -3.92 -25.14
C ARG A 404 -8.57 -5.34 -24.77
N CYS A 405 -8.95 -5.57 -23.51
CA CYS A 405 -9.46 -6.87 -23.06
C CYS A 405 -10.74 -7.26 -23.81
N HIS A 406 -11.64 -6.30 -24.00
CA HIS A 406 -12.89 -6.51 -24.73
C HIS A 406 -12.63 -6.92 -26.19
N ALA A 407 -11.70 -6.24 -26.88
CA ALA A 407 -11.32 -6.58 -28.25
C ALA A 407 -10.65 -7.96 -28.35
N ASP A 408 -9.72 -8.28 -27.45
CA ASP A 408 -9.05 -9.59 -27.39
C ASP A 408 -10.04 -10.72 -27.11
N LEU A 409 -10.97 -10.53 -26.17
CA LEU A 409 -12.01 -11.51 -25.85
C LEU A 409 -12.95 -11.77 -27.04
N LYS A 410 -13.41 -10.71 -27.74
CA LYS A 410 -14.26 -10.87 -28.93
C LYS A 410 -13.56 -11.64 -30.04
N ALA A 411 -12.28 -11.35 -30.28
CA ALA A 411 -11.49 -12.07 -31.29
C ALA A 411 -11.40 -13.57 -30.97
N ARG A 412 -11.14 -13.93 -29.70
CA ARG A 412 -11.07 -15.33 -29.27
C ARG A 412 -12.41 -16.06 -29.38
N LEU A 413 -13.50 -15.44 -28.94
CA LEU A 413 -14.83 -16.03 -29.03
C LEU A 413 -15.19 -16.35 -30.49
N GLN A 414 -14.81 -15.47 -31.41
CA GLN A 414 -14.97 -15.70 -32.85
C GLN A 414 -14.10 -16.87 -33.36
N GLU A 415 -12.84 -16.98 -32.94
CA GLU A 415 -11.95 -18.09 -33.29
C GLU A 415 -12.42 -19.44 -32.71
N GLU A 416 -13.01 -19.41 -31.51
CA GLU A 416 -13.58 -20.59 -30.82
C GLU A 416 -14.97 -20.98 -31.33
N GLU A 417 -15.54 -20.23 -32.28
CA GLU A 417 -16.94 -20.38 -32.75
C GLU A 417 -17.94 -20.41 -31.58
N ARG A 418 -17.67 -19.61 -30.54
CA ARG A 418 -18.46 -19.55 -29.31
C ARG A 418 -19.18 -18.21 -29.22
N GLU A 419 -20.49 -18.25 -29.07
CA GLU A 419 -21.30 -17.05 -28.81
C GLU A 419 -21.50 -16.84 -27.31
N GLU A 420 -21.35 -15.59 -26.88
CA GLU A 420 -21.62 -15.15 -25.51
C GLU A 420 -22.38 -13.82 -25.54
N THR A 421 -23.06 -13.50 -24.45
CA THR A 421 -23.81 -12.23 -24.33
C THR A 421 -22.87 -11.03 -24.24
N GLU A 422 -23.31 -9.86 -24.71
CA GLU A 422 -22.53 -8.62 -24.58
C GLU A 422 -22.33 -8.24 -23.10
N GLU A 423 -23.29 -8.54 -22.24
CA GLU A 423 -23.16 -8.37 -20.80
C GLU A 423 -21.99 -9.19 -20.23
N PHE A 424 -21.88 -10.47 -20.58
CA PHE A 424 -20.76 -11.32 -20.17
C PHE A 424 -19.41 -10.80 -20.70
N ILE A 425 -19.36 -10.40 -21.97
CA ILE A 425 -18.13 -9.89 -22.59
C ILE A 425 -17.66 -8.63 -21.86
N ASN A 426 -18.58 -7.71 -21.57
CA ASN A 426 -18.28 -6.47 -20.84
C ASN A 426 -17.81 -6.75 -19.40
N GLU A 427 -18.45 -7.68 -18.70
CA GLU A 427 -18.05 -8.07 -17.34
C GLU A 427 -16.64 -8.66 -17.32
N VAL A 428 -16.35 -9.63 -18.20
CA VAL A 428 -15.02 -10.25 -18.27
C VAL A 428 -13.95 -9.24 -18.68
N ALA A 429 -14.23 -8.37 -19.66
CA ALA A 429 -13.30 -7.33 -20.07
C ALA A 429 -12.98 -6.36 -18.94
N ASN A 430 -14.00 -5.96 -18.15
CA ASN A 430 -13.82 -5.12 -16.98
C ASN A 430 -12.95 -5.81 -15.92
N VAL A 431 -13.31 -7.04 -15.54
CA VAL A 431 -12.57 -7.83 -14.53
C VAL A 431 -11.11 -8.03 -14.94
N VAL A 432 -10.86 -8.46 -16.18
CA VAL A 432 -9.51 -8.74 -16.67
C VAL A 432 -8.70 -7.44 -16.82
N GLY A 433 -9.29 -6.39 -17.38
CA GLY A 433 -8.61 -5.10 -17.60
C GLY A 433 -8.17 -4.44 -16.30
N ILE A 434 -9.09 -4.33 -15.33
CA ILE A 434 -8.77 -3.74 -14.03
C ILE A 434 -7.79 -4.62 -13.23
N SER A 435 -8.00 -5.94 -13.25
CA SER A 435 -7.09 -6.86 -12.56
C SER A 435 -5.68 -6.80 -13.15
N ALA A 436 -5.52 -6.67 -14.46
CA ALA A 436 -4.23 -6.55 -15.11
C ALA A 436 -3.47 -5.30 -14.67
N VAL A 437 -4.15 -4.15 -14.58
CA VAL A 437 -3.55 -2.90 -14.09
C VAL A 437 -3.13 -3.05 -12.62
N LYS A 438 -3.99 -3.60 -11.75
CA LYS A 438 -3.69 -3.81 -10.33
C LYS A 438 -2.52 -4.77 -10.14
N TYR A 439 -2.54 -5.90 -10.84
CA TYR A 439 -1.54 -6.96 -10.69
C TYR A 439 -0.19 -6.59 -11.30
N ALA A 440 -0.17 -5.84 -12.40
CA ALA A 440 1.08 -5.38 -13.01
C ALA A 440 1.88 -4.49 -12.05
N ASP A 441 1.22 -3.70 -11.22
CA ASP A 441 1.88 -2.94 -10.15
C ASP A 441 2.30 -3.84 -8.99
N LEU A 442 1.38 -4.65 -8.46
CA LEU A 442 1.61 -5.47 -7.25
C LEU A 442 2.60 -6.63 -7.44
N SER A 443 2.73 -7.15 -8.67
CA SER A 443 3.66 -8.23 -9.00
C SER A 443 5.13 -7.79 -9.06
N GLN A 444 5.37 -6.48 -9.06
CA GLN A 444 6.71 -5.89 -9.07
C GLN A 444 7.10 -5.45 -7.66
N ASN A 445 8.41 -5.36 -7.41
CA ASN A 445 8.87 -4.74 -6.17
C ASN A 445 8.46 -3.26 -6.15
N ARG A 446 7.66 -2.88 -5.15
CA ARG A 446 7.13 -1.51 -5.01
C ARG A 446 8.19 -0.42 -5.09
N THR A 447 9.39 -0.63 -4.56
CA THR A 447 10.46 0.39 -4.55
C THR A 447 11.13 0.58 -5.90
N SER A 448 10.98 -0.38 -6.81
CA SER A 448 11.51 -0.27 -8.16
C SER A 448 10.63 0.65 -9.01
N ASN A 449 11.26 1.32 -9.97
CA ASN A 449 10.53 1.90 -11.08
C ASN A 449 9.97 0.77 -11.94
N TYR A 450 8.76 0.94 -12.46
CA TYR A 450 8.12 -0.06 -13.33
C TYR A 450 7.75 0.58 -14.67
N VAL A 451 7.98 -0.18 -15.76
CA VAL A 451 7.65 0.23 -17.13
C VAL A 451 6.24 -0.25 -17.47
N PHE A 452 5.33 0.71 -17.62
CA PHE A 452 3.94 0.44 -17.99
C PHE A 452 3.85 -0.02 -19.45
N SER A 453 3.23 -1.17 -19.69
CA SER A 453 3.00 -1.71 -21.03
C SER A 453 1.73 -2.56 -21.06
N TYR A 454 0.74 -2.14 -21.85
CA TYR A 454 -0.52 -2.86 -22.03
C TYR A 454 -0.30 -4.29 -22.54
N GLU A 455 0.61 -4.46 -23.50
CA GLU A 455 0.92 -5.77 -24.07
C GLU A 455 1.40 -6.75 -22.99
N LYS A 456 2.32 -6.32 -22.14
CA LYS A 456 2.88 -7.18 -21.08
C LYS A 456 1.88 -7.51 -19.98
N MET A 457 1.08 -6.54 -19.54
CA MET A 457 0.14 -6.78 -18.43
C MET A 457 -1.07 -7.62 -18.85
N LEU A 458 -1.44 -7.56 -20.13
CA LEU A 458 -2.57 -8.27 -20.72
C LEU A 458 -2.19 -9.63 -21.30
N ASP A 459 -0.90 -10.00 -21.29
CA ASP A 459 -0.45 -11.30 -21.78
C ASP A 459 -1.07 -12.43 -20.94
N LEU A 460 -1.52 -13.50 -21.60
CA LEU A 460 -2.01 -14.73 -20.96
C LEU A 460 -0.89 -15.66 -20.51
N LYS A 461 0.37 -15.32 -20.80
CA LYS A 461 1.55 -16.07 -20.39
C LYS A 461 2.34 -15.28 -19.35
N GLY A 462 2.90 -16.00 -18.39
CA GLY A 462 3.75 -15.44 -17.36
C GLY A 462 2.99 -15.00 -16.10
N ASN A 463 3.62 -14.14 -15.30
CA ASN A 463 3.09 -13.69 -14.03
C ASN A 463 2.17 -12.46 -14.22
N THR A 464 0.98 -12.69 -14.76
CA THR A 464 0.01 -11.64 -15.11
C THR A 464 -1.39 -11.95 -14.55
N ALA A 465 -2.24 -10.93 -14.39
CA ALA A 465 -3.62 -11.18 -13.94
C ALA A 465 -4.43 -12.04 -14.91
N PRO A 466 -4.37 -11.84 -16.24
CA PRO A 466 -5.10 -12.70 -17.18
C PRO A 466 -4.72 -14.17 -17.03
N TYR A 467 -3.42 -14.49 -16.85
CA TYR A 467 -2.99 -15.85 -16.57
C TYR A 467 -3.57 -16.39 -15.26
N MET A 468 -3.51 -15.62 -14.16
CA MET A 468 -4.01 -16.05 -12.85
C MET A 468 -5.54 -16.26 -12.86
N LEU A 469 -6.30 -15.36 -13.49
CA LEU A 469 -7.75 -15.48 -13.65
C LEU A 469 -8.11 -16.68 -14.53
N TYR A 470 -7.38 -16.91 -15.61
CA TYR A 470 -7.56 -18.08 -16.45
C TYR A 470 -7.25 -19.39 -15.71
N ALA A 471 -6.17 -19.43 -14.93
CA ALA A 471 -5.81 -20.57 -14.10
C ALA A 471 -6.91 -20.87 -13.07
N TYR A 472 -7.44 -19.84 -12.40
CA TYR A 472 -8.59 -19.97 -11.51
C TYR A 472 -9.83 -20.52 -12.23
N ALA A 473 -10.20 -19.94 -13.37
CA ALA A 473 -11.33 -20.41 -14.17
C ALA A 473 -11.17 -21.87 -14.64
N ARG A 474 -9.94 -22.30 -14.93
CA ARG A 474 -9.60 -23.68 -15.28
C ARG A 474 -9.76 -24.64 -14.10
N ILE A 475 -9.34 -24.24 -12.90
CA ILE A 475 -9.56 -25.01 -11.66
C ILE A 475 -11.07 -25.16 -11.42
N GLN A 476 -11.85 -24.09 -11.53
CA GLN A 476 -13.31 -24.14 -11.44
C GLN A 476 -13.94 -25.00 -12.54
N GLY A 477 -13.29 -25.09 -13.71
CA GLY A 477 -13.67 -26.00 -14.79
C GLY A 477 -13.56 -27.47 -14.42
N ILE A 478 -12.63 -27.85 -13.52
CA ILE A 478 -12.53 -29.22 -12.99
C ILE A 478 -13.77 -29.57 -12.17
N SER A 479 -14.19 -28.65 -11.28
CA SER A 479 -15.44 -28.79 -10.52
C SER A 479 -16.64 -29.00 -11.45
N ARG A 480 -16.81 -28.14 -12.46
CA ARG A 480 -17.94 -28.24 -13.41
C ARG A 480 -17.92 -29.53 -14.22
N LYS A 481 -16.76 -29.91 -14.78
CA LYS A 481 -16.64 -31.13 -15.61
C LYS A 481 -16.73 -32.41 -14.80
N GLY A 482 -16.27 -32.38 -13.56
CA GLY A 482 -16.36 -33.52 -12.64
C GLY A 482 -17.72 -33.63 -11.95
N GLU A 483 -18.60 -32.65 -12.10
CA GLU A 483 -19.85 -32.52 -11.34
C GLU A 483 -19.61 -32.55 -9.82
N ILE A 484 -18.50 -31.93 -9.39
CA ILE A 484 -18.06 -31.89 -7.99
C ILE A 484 -18.25 -30.47 -7.45
N ASN A 485 -19.02 -30.33 -6.37
CA ASN A 485 -19.09 -29.07 -5.63
C ASN A 485 -17.88 -28.97 -4.68
N PHE A 486 -16.96 -28.05 -4.96
CA PHE A 486 -15.78 -27.83 -4.11
C PHE A 486 -16.12 -27.34 -2.70
N GLU A 487 -17.29 -26.72 -2.50
CA GLU A 487 -17.76 -26.28 -1.18
C GLU A 487 -18.34 -27.45 -0.36
N GLU A 488 -18.68 -28.56 -0.99
CA GLU A 488 -19.34 -29.72 -0.39
C GLU A 488 -18.54 -31.02 -0.59
N LEU A 489 -17.22 -30.93 -0.56
CA LEU A 489 -16.32 -32.08 -0.71
C LEU A 489 -16.42 -33.11 0.45
N GLY A 490 -17.13 -32.76 1.53
CA GLY A 490 -17.29 -33.59 2.73
C GLY A 490 -15.98 -33.76 3.51
N ASN A 491 -15.97 -34.71 4.44
CA ASN A 491 -14.75 -35.10 5.20
C ASN A 491 -13.89 -36.12 4.44
N ASN A 492 -13.90 -36.11 3.10
CA ASN A 492 -13.07 -37.01 2.34
C ASN A 492 -11.61 -36.64 2.60
N ALA A 493 -10.84 -37.59 3.14
CA ALA A 493 -9.43 -37.34 3.44
C ALA A 493 -8.68 -37.02 2.15
N VAL A 494 -8.02 -35.87 2.09
CA VAL A 494 -6.98 -35.62 1.09
C VAL A 494 -5.92 -36.70 1.24
N LEU A 495 -5.63 -37.42 0.15
CA LEU A 495 -4.59 -38.43 0.07
C LEU A 495 -3.50 -37.93 -0.89
N LEU A 496 -2.25 -37.95 -0.46
CA LEU A 496 -1.10 -37.51 -1.26
C LEU A 496 -0.20 -38.71 -1.55
N GLU A 497 -0.38 -39.32 -2.73
CA GLU A 497 0.34 -40.53 -3.14
C GLU A 497 1.50 -40.21 -4.09
N HIS A 498 1.31 -39.24 -4.99
CA HIS A 498 2.29 -38.91 -6.01
C HIS A 498 3.20 -37.75 -5.60
N GLU A 499 4.45 -37.76 -6.07
CA GLU A 499 5.43 -36.72 -5.73
C GLU A 499 4.98 -35.30 -6.15
N THR A 500 4.24 -35.19 -7.25
CA THR A 500 3.67 -33.91 -7.71
C THR A 500 2.54 -33.40 -6.81
N GLU A 501 1.77 -34.28 -6.18
CA GLU A 501 0.72 -33.90 -5.22
C GLU A 501 1.36 -33.38 -3.93
N LEU A 502 2.39 -34.08 -3.45
CA LEU A 502 3.22 -33.63 -2.33
C LEU A 502 3.89 -32.29 -2.61
N ALA A 503 4.36 -32.06 -3.83
CA ALA A 503 4.97 -30.80 -4.23
C ALA A 503 3.95 -29.65 -4.30
N LEU A 504 2.70 -29.92 -4.70
CA LEU A 504 1.62 -28.93 -4.73
C LEU A 504 1.09 -28.60 -3.33
N ALA A 505 1.09 -29.57 -2.42
CA ALA A 505 0.59 -29.44 -1.05
C ALA A 505 1.49 -28.57 -0.14
N LYS A 506 2.78 -28.47 -0.46
CA LYS A 506 3.79 -27.72 0.30
C LYS A 506 3.84 -26.27 -0.13
#